data_AF-T2KP11-F1
#
_entry.id   AF-T2KP11-F1
#
_cell.length_a   1.000
_cell.length_b   1.000
_cell.length_c   1.000
_cell.angle_alpha   90.00
_cell.angle_beta   90.00
_cell.angle_gamma   90.00
#
_symmetry.space_group_name_H-M   'P 1'
#
loop_
_entity.id
_entity.type
_entity.pdbx_description
1 polymer ?
#
loop_
_entity_poly.entity_id
_entity_poly.type
_entity_poly.pdbx_seq_one_letter_code
_entity_poly.pdbx_strand_id
1 'polypeptide(L)'
;MIKADAKQKQIIAILTKGDKDFKAELVEHQTKDASKRSTNDLSFYQANQIISQLGGTAVQNRWCLFNVNSRAHLNILSLCMQLGWQWYNDTQGRYYANMNTFGGWLQTKAPVKKPLLDMQPQEVSKTIAALESMISKSY
;
A
#
# COMPACT_ATOMS: atom_id res chain seq x y z
N MET A 1 4.66 4.79 -6.36
CA MET A 1 4.13 5.36 -5.11
C MET A 1 2.64 5.11 -5.06
N ILE A 2 2.14 4.43 -4.01
CA ILE A 2 0.69 4.19 -3.84
C ILE A 2 0.05 5.53 -3.52
N LYS A 3 -0.97 5.94 -4.28
CA LYS A 3 -1.67 7.22 -4.06
C LYS A 3 -2.58 7.13 -2.83
N ALA A 4 -2.85 8.28 -2.21
CA ALA A 4 -3.81 8.35 -1.11
C ALA A 4 -5.19 7.84 -1.53
N ASP A 5 -5.79 7.00 -0.67
CA ASP A 5 -7.11 6.43 -0.86
C ASP A 5 -8.22 7.47 -0.63
N ALA A 6 -9.39 7.28 -1.25
CA ALA A 6 -10.53 8.17 -1.10
C ALA A 6 -10.96 8.31 0.36
N LYS A 7 -10.93 7.21 1.12
CA LYS A 7 -11.26 7.21 2.56
C LYS A 7 -10.28 8.05 3.37
N GLN A 8 -8.98 7.98 3.05
CA GLN A 8 -7.97 8.80 3.73
C GLN A 8 -8.21 10.29 3.47
N LYS A 9 -8.50 10.66 2.23
CA LYS A 9 -8.80 12.05 1.85
C LYS A 9 -10.04 12.58 2.59
N GLN A 10 -11.06 11.75 2.74
CA GLN A 10 -12.26 12.09 3.50
C GLN A 10 -11.96 12.28 4.99
N ILE A 11 -11.20 11.38 5.61
CA ILE A 11 -10.80 11.50 7.02
C ILE A 11 -10.01 12.78 7.25
N ILE A 12 -9.01 13.07 6.40
CA ILE A 12 -8.22 14.32 6.49
C ILE A 12 -9.15 15.53 6.40
N ALA A 13 -10.09 15.57 5.45
CA ALA A 13 -11.03 16.68 5.31
C ALA A 13 -11.94 16.87 6.54
N ILE A 14 -12.35 15.79 7.20
CA ILE A 14 -13.13 15.83 8.44
C ILE A 14 -12.29 16.35 9.60
N LEU A 15 -11.07 15.82 9.76
CA LEU A 15 -10.16 16.20 10.85
C LEU A 15 -9.68 17.65 10.74
N THR A 16 -9.50 18.16 9.53
CA THR A 16 -9.20 19.59 9.29
C THR A 16 -10.45 20.47 9.32
N LYS A 17 -11.63 19.93 9.63
CA LYS A 17 -12.91 20.64 9.65
C LYS A 17 -13.21 21.41 8.34
N GLY A 18 -12.70 20.93 7.22
CA GLY A 18 -12.82 21.59 5.92
C GLY A 18 -11.91 22.80 5.70
N ASP A 19 -11.04 23.16 6.65
CA ASP A 19 -10.04 24.21 6.47
C ASP A 19 -9.09 23.83 5.32
N LYS A 20 -9.04 24.68 4.30
CA LYS A 20 -8.28 24.42 3.07
C LYS A 20 -6.82 24.79 3.24
N ASP A 21 -6.51 25.84 3.99
CA ASP A 21 -5.15 26.37 4.14
C ASP A 21 -4.37 25.52 5.12
N PHE A 22 -4.97 25.18 6.26
CA PHE A 22 -4.37 24.25 7.22
C PHE A 22 -4.11 22.87 6.59
N LYS A 23 -5.04 22.38 5.77
CA LYS A 23 -4.85 21.13 5.04
C LYS A 23 -3.72 21.23 4.01
N ALA A 24 -3.59 22.36 3.31
CA ALA A 24 -2.51 22.56 2.34
C ALA A 24 -1.15 22.59 3.02
N GLU A 25 -1.03 23.27 4.17
CA GLU A 25 0.19 23.33 4.98
C GLU A 25 0.63 21.92 5.43
N LEU A 26 -0.31 21.10 5.91
CA LEU A 26 -0.01 19.70 6.27
C LEU A 26 0.49 18.87 5.07
N VAL A 27 -0.08 19.09 3.88
CA VAL A 27 0.36 18.41 2.66
C VAL A 27 1.76 18.87 2.27
N GLU A 28 2.05 20.17 2.30
CA GLU A 28 3.37 20.71 1.98
C GLU A 28 4.42 20.17 2.96
N HIS A 29 4.12 20.18 4.27
CA HIS A 29 4.98 19.65 5.31
C HIS A 29 5.31 18.16 5.09
N GLN A 30 4.30 17.35 4.76
CA GLN A 30 4.47 15.91 4.61
C GLN A 30 5.08 15.51 3.25
N THR A 31 4.87 16.31 2.21
CA THR A 31 5.50 16.11 0.89
C THR A 31 6.88 16.72 0.78
N LYS A 32 7.23 17.65 1.70
CA LYS A 32 8.44 18.49 1.68
C LYS A 32 8.59 19.27 0.38
N ASP A 33 7.47 19.63 -0.24
CA ASP A 33 7.41 20.25 -1.56
C ASP A 33 6.31 21.31 -1.58
N ALA A 34 6.71 22.58 -1.63
CA ALA A 34 5.80 23.73 -1.60
C ALA A 34 4.88 23.81 -2.84
N SER A 35 5.16 23.05 -3.91
CA SER A 35 4.29 22.97 -5.08
C SER A 35 3.11 22.02 -4.89
N LYS A 36 3.15 21.15 -3.87
CA LYS A 36 2.14 20.11 -3.61
C LYS A 36 1.24 20.52 -2.45
N ARG A 37 0.06 21.02 -2.79
CA ARG A 37 -0.96 21.51 -1.82
C ARG A 37 -2.21 20.65 -1.77
N SER A 38 -2.33 19.65 -2.65
CA SER A 38 -3.53 18.83 -2.77
C SER A 38 -3.39 17.48 -2.06
N THR A 39 -4.48 16.99 -1.48
CA THR A 39 -4.55 15.62 -0.96
C THR A 39 -4.42 14.55 -2.05
N ASN A 40 -4.47 14.94 -3.33
CA ASN A 40 -4.15 14.08 -4.46
C ASN A 40 -2.65 13.82 -4.65
N ASP A 41 -1.80 14.70 -4.12
CA ASP A 41 -0.35 14.62 -4.25
C ASP A 41 0.27 13.72 -3.17
N LEU A 42 -0.53 13.38 -2.14
CA LEU A 42 -0.12 12.50 -1.06
C LEU A 42 -0.02 11.04 -1.50
N SER A 43 1.03 10.37 -1.04
CA SER A 43 1.05 8.92 -0.99
C SER A 43 0.14 8.38 0.11
N PHE A 44 -0.24 7.10 0.00
CA PHE A 44 -1.00 6.40 1.03
C PHE A 44 -0.35 6.49 2.42
N TYR A 45 0.98 6.38 2.50
CA TYR A 45 1.70 6.49 3.77
C TYR A 45 1.68 7.91 4.31
N GLN A 46 1.97 8.90 3.47
CA GLN A 46 1.93 10.31 3.87
C GLN A 46 0.54 10.72 4.35
N ALA A 47 -0.51 10.26 3.67
CA ALA A 47 -1.88 10.49 4.10
C ALA A 47 -2.16 9.85 5.48
N ASN A 48 -1.71 8.62 5.72
CA ASN A 48 -1.84 8.00 7.05
C ASN A 48 -1.02 8.72 8.14
N GLN A 49 0.16 9.26 7.81
CA GLN A 49 0.95 10.06 8.76
C GLN A 49 0.17 11.31 9.19
N ILE A 50 -0.43 12.04 8.24
CA ILE A 50 -1.28 13.20 8.54
C ILE A 50 -2.47 12.79 9.41
N ILE A 51 -3.15 11.69 9.07
CA ILE A 51 -4.28 11.19 9.87
C ILE A 51 -3.84 10.90 11.31
N SER A 52 -2.71 10.21 11.50
CA SER A 52 -2.17 9.92 12.84
C SER A 52 -1.75 11.18 13.59
N GLN A 53 -1.13 12.17 12.92
CA GLN A 53 -0.76 13.46 13.53
C GLN A 53 -1.98 14.23 14.02
N LEU A 54 -3.10 14.14 13.29
CA LEU A 54 -4.38 14.74 13.66
C LEU A 54 -5.18 13.90 14.68
N GLY A 55 -4.61 12.82 15.22
CA GLY A 55 -5.26 11.95 16.21
C GLY A 55 -6.29 10.98 15.62
N GLY A 56 -6.34 10.82 14.30
CA GLY A 56 -7.22 9.89 13.61
C GLY A 56 -6.66 8.47 13.52
N THR A 57 -7.53 7.51 13.22
CA THR A 57 -7.12 6.11 13.00
C THR A 57 -6.58 5.91 11.58
N ALA A 58 -5.34 5.43 11.47
CA ALA A 58 -4.73 5.12 10.19
C ALA A 58 -5.56 4.09 9.39
N VAL A 59 -5.70 4.34 8.09
CA VAL A 59 -6.43 3.44 7.18
C VAL A 59 -5.52 2.28 6.78
N GLN A 60 -6.00 1.05 6.94
CA GLN A 60 -5.26 -0.12 6.45
C GLN A 60 -5.31 -0.21 4.92
N ASN A 61 -4.19 -0.56 4.30
CA ASN A 61 -4.14 -0.76 2.87
C ASN A 61 -4.81 -2.08 2.49
N ARG A 62 -6.06 -2.00 1.98
CA ARG A 62 -6.85 -3.18 1.57
C ARG A 62 -6.15 -4.05 0.52
N TRP A 63 -5.28 -3.47 -0.30
CA TRP A 63 -4.54 -4.17 -1.33
C TRP A 63 -3.43 -5.08 -0.79
N CYS A 64 -3.07 -4.90 0.48
CA CYS A 64 -2.00 -5.64 1.16
C CYS A 64 -2.55 -6.74 2.09
N LEU A 65 -3.87 -6.82 2.25
CA LEU A 65 -4.50 -7.80 3.11
C LEU A 65 -4.50 -9.18 2.45
N PHE A 66 -4.28 -10.22 3.24
CA PHE A 66 -4.24 -11.59 2.78
C PHE A 66 -4.81 -12.54 3.83
N ASN A 67 -5.17 -13.75 3.41
CA ASN A 67 -5.67 -14.80 4.29
C ASN A 67 -4.52 -15.74 4.67
N VAL A 68 -4.17 -15.79 5.96
CA VAL A 68 -3.11 -16.64 6.52
C VAL A 68 -3.39 -18.14 6.35
N ASN A 69 -4.65 -18.54 6.24
CA ASN A 69 -5.06 -19.93 6.04
C ASN A 69 -5.03 -20.35 4.56
N SER A 70 -4.89 -19.39 3.64
CA SER A 70 -4.85 -19.67 2.20
C SER A 70 -3.43 -19.97 1.75
N ARG A 71 -3.16 -21.22 1.38
CA ARG A 71 -1.87 -21.65 0.83
C ARG A 71 -1.45 -20.83 -0.39
N ALA A 72 -2.40 -20.41 -1.22
CA ALA A 72 -2.12 -19.57 -2.39
C ALA A 72 -1.63 -18.17 -1.99
N HIS A 73 -2.18 -17.59 -0.92
CA HIS A 73 -1.73 -16.29 -0.42
C HIS A 73 -0.37 -16.39 0.26
N LEU A 74 -0.11 -17.48 0.99
CA LEU A 74 1.21 -17.75 1.54
C LEU A 74 2.26 -17.94 0.44
N ASN A 75 1.89 -18.56 -0.70
CA ASN A 75 2.78 -18.64 -1.86
C ASN A 75 3.15 -17.25 -2.38
N ILE A 76 2.18 -16.34 -2.49
CA ILE A 76 2.45 -14.93 -2.87
C ILE A 76 3.44 -14.26 -1.91
N LEU A 77 3.34 -14.49 -0.60
CA LEU A 77 4.33 -13.97 0.36
C LEU A 77 5.74 -14.48 0.05
N SER A 78 5.87 -15.78 -0.21
CA SER A 78 7.15 -16.40 -0.59
C SER A 78 7.71 -15.78 -1.87
N LEU A 79 6.88 -15.58 -2.90
CA LEU A 79 7.29 -14.96 -4.16
C LEU A 79 7.72 -13.50 -3.97
N CYS A 80 7.05 -12.75 -3.09
CA CYS A 80 7.46 -11.39 -2.74
C CYS A 80 8.86 -11.37 -2.11
N MET A 81 9.16 -12.32 -1.22
CA MET A 81 10.48 -12.46 -0.62
C MET A 81 11.55 -12.77 -1.67
N GLN A 82 11.27 -13.67 -2.61
CA GLN A 82 12.19 -14.02 -3.71
C GLN A 82 12.47 -12.85 -4.65
N LEU A 83 11.48 -11.98 -4.87
CA LEU A 83 11.64 -10.72 -5.62
C LEU A 83 12.40 -9.64 -4.84
N GLY A 84 12.87 -9.93 -3.62
CA GLY A 84 13.50 -8.94 -2.74
C GLY A 84 12.52 -7.92 -2.17
N TRP A 85 11.21 -8.12 -2.31
CA TRP A 85 10.19 -7.28 -1.69
C TRP A 85 10.02 -7.68 -0.23
N GLN A 86 11.04 -7.38 0.56
CA GLN A 86 11.14 -7.75 1.97
C GLN A 86 11.58 -6.58 2.84
N TRP A 87 11.31 -6.66 4.13
CA TRP A 87 11.78 -5.72 5.14
C TRP A 87 12.25 -6.49 6.37
N TYR A 88 13.28 -5.99 7.03
CA TYR A 88 13.81 -6.60 8.24
C TYR A 88 13.06 -6.07 9.46
N ASN A 89 12.59 -6.97 10.32
CA ASN A 89 11.97 -6.62 11.59
C ASN A 89 12.98 -6.84 12.72
N ASP A 90 13.51 -5.75 13.28
CA ASP A 90 14.50 -5.80 14.36
C ASP A 90 13.97 -6.51 15.61
N THR A 91 12.70 -6.30 15.95
CA THR A 91 12.08 -6.91 17.14
C THR A 91 11.97 -8.43 17.03
N GLN A 92 11.74 -8.95 15.82
CA GLN A 92 11.60 -10.39 15.60
C GLN A 92 12.82 -11.06 14.96
N GLY A 93 13.87 -10.28 14.67
CA GLY A 93 15.14 -10.78 14.13
C GLY A 93 15.00 -11.49 12.78
N ARG A 94 14.01 -11.13 11.95
CA ARG A 94 13.78 -11.81 10.65
C ARG A 94 13.18 -10.92 9.59
N TYR A 95 13.37 -11.33 8.33
CA TYR A 95 12.76 -10.69 7.17
C TYR A 95 11.30 -11.09 6.98
N TYR A 96 10.51 -10.14 6.54
CA TYR A 96 9.10 -10.28 6.23
C TYR A 96 8.78 -9.78 4.83
N ALA A 97 7.80 -10.39 4.18
CA ALA A 97 7.31 -9.93 2.90
C ALA A 97 6.75 -8.51 3.03
N ASN A 98 7.20 -7.63 2.15
CA ASN A 98 6.75 -6.25 2.07
C ASN A 98 5.45 -6.18 1.25
N MET A 99 4.33 -6.47 1.92
CA MET A 99 3.01 -6.48 1.30
C MET A 99 2.58 -5.13 0.74
N ASN A 100 3.16 -4.05 1.24
CA ASN A 100 2.95 -2.71 0.72
C ASN A 100 3.47 -2.58 -0.72
N THR A 101 4.69 -3.05 -0.99
CA THR A 101 5.26 -3.09 -2.35
C THR A 101 4.39 -3.94 -3.27
N PHE A 102 3.96 -5.11 -2.79
CA PHE A 102 3.05 -5.99 -3.53
C PHE A 102 1.71 -5.31 -3.85
N GLY A 103 1.05 -4.68 -2.88
CA GLY A 103 -0.21 -3.97 -3.10
C GLY A 103 -0.08 -2.81 -4.10
N GLY A 104 1.05 -2.10 -4.09
CA GLY A 104 1.34 -1.08 -5.10
C GLY A 104 1.56 -1.65 -6.51
N TRP A 105 2.20 -2.82 -6.60
CA TRP A 105 2.34 -3.55 -7.86
C TRP A 105 0.98 -4.04 -8.37
N LEU A 106 0.11 -4.58 -7.50
CA LEU A 106 -1.26 -4.98 -7.83
C LEU A 106 -2.07 -3.86 -8.47
N GLN A 107 -1.96 -2.64 -7.94
CA GLN A 107 -2.71 -1.49 -8.46
C GLN A 107 -2.22 -1.02 -9.84
N THR A 108 -0.94 -1.20 -10.14
CA THR A 108 -0.29 -0.48 -11.25
C THR A 108 0.12 -1.40 -12.40
N LYS A 109 0.74 -2.54 -12.09
CA LYS A 109 1.45 -3.40 -13.05
C LYS A 109 0.87 -4.81 -13.15
N ALA A 110 0.13 -5.27 -12.15
CA ALA A 110 -0.40 -6.63 -12.15
C ALA A 110 -1.46 -6.85 -13.25
N PRO A 111 -1.57 -8.09 -13.76
CA PRO A 111 -2.61 -8.45 -14.72
C PRO A 111 -4.01 -8.41 -14.10
N VAL A 112 -4.12 -8.66 -12.79
CA VAL A 112 -5.37 -8.56 -12.03
C VAL A 112 -5.27 -7.35 -11.10
N LYS A 113 -6.01 -6.28 -11.43
CA LYS A 113 -6.05 -5.03 -10.65
C LYS A 113 -7.15 -5.07 -9.59
N LYS A 114 -7.05 -6.02 -8.66
CA LYS A 114 -7.97 -6.17 -7.52
C LYS A 114 -7.21 -6.37 -6.20
N PRO A 115 -7.80 -6.02 -5.05
CA PRO A 115 -7.27 -6.42 -3.75
C PRO A 115 -7.21 -7.94 -3.64
N LEU A 116 -6.14 -8.47 -3.02
CA LEU A 116 -5.90 -9.92 -2.97
C LEU A 116 -7.03 -10.70 -2.26
N LEU A 117 -7.66 -10.13 -1.23
CA LEU A 117 -8.81 -10.75 -0.56
C LEU A 117 -10.08 -10.84 -1.43
N ASP A 118 -10.20 -9.97 -2.43
CA ASP A 118 -11.38 -9.88 -3.30
C ASP A 118 -11.21 -10.69 -4.60
N MET A 119 -10.04 -11.34 -4.78
CA MET A 119 -9.73 -12.14 -5.96
C MET A 119 -10.37 -13.53 -5.90
N GLN A 120 -10.91 -13.98 -7.03
CA GLN A 120 -11.31 -15.37 -7.21
C GLN A 120 -10.09 -16.29 -7.35
N PRO A 121 -10.20 -17.60 -7.07
CA PRO A 121 -9.07 -18.53 -7.12
C PRO A 121 -8.29 -18.48 -8.45
N GLN A 122 -9.00 -18.35 -9.58
CA GLN A 122 -8.36 -18.26 -10.90
C GLN A 122 -7.59 -16.95 -11.09
N GLU A 123 -8.06 -15.85 -10.48
CA GLU A 123 -7.39 -14.55 -10.49
C GLU A 123 -6.14 -14.56 -9.61
N VAL A 124 -6.19 -15.26 -8.46
CA VAL A 124 -5.03 -15.50 -7.61
C VAL A 124 -3.97 -16.31 -8.36
N SER A 125 -4.36 -17.38 -9.05
CA SER A 125 -3.44 -18.18 -9.88
C SER A 125 -2.78 -17.35 -10.99
N LYS A 126 -3.51 -16.45 -11.66
CA LYS A 126 -2.93 -15.53 -12.65
C LYS A 126 -1.92 -14.58 -12.03
N THR A 127 -2.19 -14.11 -10.82
CA THR A 127 -1.29 -13.23 -10.07
C THR A 127 0.01 -13.95 -9.70
N ILE A 128 -0.10 -15.20 -9.22
CA ILE A 128 1.04 -16.07 -8.91
C ILE A 128 1.90 -16.29 -10.17
N ALA A 129 1.29 -16.70 -11.29
CA ALA A 129 2.01 -16.95 -12.54
C ALA A 129 2.77 -15.70 -13.04
N ALA A 130 2.19 -14.52 -12.86
CA ALA A 130 2.85 -13.26 -13.21
C ALA A 130 4.07 -12.98 -12.32
N LEU A 131 3.98 -13.22 -11.01
CA LEU A 131 5.11 -13.08 -10.08
C LEU A 131 6.22 -14.09 -10.40
N GLU A 132 5.87 -15.35 -10.67
CA GLU A 132 6.82 -16.39 -11.08
C GLU A 132 7.56 -15.99 -12.37
N SER A 133 6.84 -15.46 -13.36
CA SER A 133 7.46 -14.96 -14.59
C SER A 133 8.37 -13.75 -14.36
N MET A 134 8.09 -12.91 -13.36
CA MET A 134 8.99 -11.81 -12.98
C MET A 134 10.28 -12.34 -12.36
N ILE A 135 10.18 -13.37 -11.51
CA ILE A 135 11.35 -14.02 -10.90
C ILE A 135 12.19 -14.68 -11.99
N SER A 136 11.58 -15.44 -12.90
CA SER A 136 12.30 -16.17 -13.95
C SER A 136 13.06 -15.25 -14.91
N LYS A 137 12.62 -13.99 -15.06
CA LYS A 137 13.30 -12.97 -15.88
C LYS A 137 14.40 -12.23 -15.13
N SER A 138 14.46 -12.38 -13.81
CA SER A 138 15.46 -11.74 -12.96
C SER A 138 16.71 -12.61 -12.76
N TYR A 139 16.66 -13.87 -13.17
CA TYR A 139 17.79 -14.82 -13.26
C TYR A 139 18.32 -14.87 -14.69
#